data_AF-A0A6G3ZP39-F1
#
_entry.id   AF-A0A6G3ZP39-F1
#
_cell.length_a   1.000
_cell.length_b   1.000
_cell.length_c   1.000
_cell.angle_alpha   90.00
_cell.angle_beta   90.00
_cell.angle_gamma   90.00
#
_symmetry.space_group_name_H-M   'P 1'
#
loop_
_entity.id
_entity.type
_entity.pdbx_description
1 polymer ?
#
loop_
_entity_poly.entity_id
_entity_poly.type
_entity_poly.pdbx_seq_one_letter_code
_entity_poly.pdbx_strand_id
1 'polypeptide(L)'
;MRRRDFLRASAPLGLAGIAGCIGNFQTRSSASRQFTTVANRKEKVYYPTHIDGMKMVGMGGTGRYKVGLMYSRPHAFWTITDTDTNLSQVPEKSTAHLMATIWDKKTGTVLPTANVEARILKDGEEVDSRPLWPMLSQNMGYHFGDNVELSGGGTYTAKLSVGAMQARRMGELRGAFGEQTSIDVEFEHTRSKLGSVAYEKLPDKKGDAGAIAPADMKMPISQVPKRTDLPGALATGVSGDADFVAFSPEQNPHFVADGKRYLGVSARTPYNRYPLPFMSLSATLTRDGETVYDDILRPALDPNLGYHYGAGVDGLQSGDSLTVTVDAPPQVARHEGYETAFIRMPKMEMTV
;
A
#
# COMPACT_ATOMS: atom_id res chain seq x y z
N MET A 1 24.93 -30.02 62.16
CA MET A 1 25.27 -29.42 63.47
C MET A 1 25.85 -28.04 63.20
N ARG A 2 25.07 -26.96 63.41
CA ARG A 2 25.18 -25.98 64.53
C ARG A 2 26.60 -25.39 64.65
N ARG A 3 26.83 -24.07 64.56
CA ARG A 3 26.37 -22.97 65.45
C ARG A 3 26.60 -21.61 64.72
N ARG A 4 25.65 -20.66 64.67
CA ARG A 4 25.24 -19.64 65.69
C ARG A 4 26.39 -18.68 66.03
N ASP A 5 26.28 -17.37 66.23
CA ASP A 5 25.23 -16.34 66.25
C ASP A 5 26.01 -15.00 66.41
N PHE A 6 25.54 -13.85 65.90
CA PHE A 6 25.38 -12.66 66.76
C PHE A 6 24.58 -11.53 66.09
N LEU A 7 23.38 -11.31 66.64
CA LEU A 7 22.60 -10.08 66.56
C LEU A 7 22.75 -9.34 67.90
N ARG A 8 23.01 -8.02 67.88
CA ARG A 8 22.58 -7.02 68.88
C ARG A 8 22.44 -5.68 68.14
N ALA A 9 21.21 -5.19 67.91
CA ALA A 9 20.45 -4.26 68.77
C ALA A 9 21.13 -2.87 68.81
N SER A 10 20.51 -1.73 68.48
CA SER A 10 19.19 -1.21 68.89
C SER A 10 18.84 0.09 68.13
N ALA A 11 17.54 0.32 67.86
CA ALA A 11 16.91 1.58 67.41
C ALA A 11 16.47 2.44 68.63
N PRO A 12 15.70 3.57 68.55
CA PRO A 12 15.47 4.62 67.52
C PRO A 12 15.50 6.08 68.10
N LEU A 13 15.38 7.13 67.25
CA LEU A 13 14.55 8.37 67.40
C LEU A 13 15.20 9.64 66.79
N GLY A 14 14.44 10.36 65.96
CA GLY A 14 14.73 11.74 65.54
C GLY A 14 14.03 12.18 64.24
N LEU A 15 12.79 12.64 64.34
CA LEU A 15 12.02 13.33 63.28
C LEU A 15 12.58 14.74 63.01
N ALA A 16 12.73 15.15 61.73
CA ALA A 16 12.28 16.46 61.21
C ALA A 16 12.66 16.70 59.72
N GLY A 17 11.63 16.76 58.87
CA GLY A 17 11.38 17.69 57.75
C GLY A 17 12.50 18.15 56.80
N ILE A 18 12.38 17.73 55.53
CA ILE A 18 12.48 18.66 54.39
C ILE A 18 11.40 18.30 53.37
N ALA A 19 10.34 19.10 53.33
CA ALA A 19 9.48 19.21 52.17
C ALA A 19 10.24 20.04 51.13
N GLY A 20 10.47 19.50 49.94
CA GLY A 20 11.23 20.20 48.91
C GLY A 20 11.44 19.38 47.64
N CYS A 21 10.49 19.49 46.73
CA CYS A 21 10.67 19.54 45.27
C CYS A 21 11.57 18.47 44.61
N ILE A 22 10.98 17.41 44.06
CA ILE A 22 11.13 17.08 42.64
C ILE A 22 9.78 16.54 42.18
N GLY A 23 9.05 17.37 41.43
CA GLY A 23 7.91 16.89 40.67
C GLY A 23 8.37 15.75 39.78
N ASN A 24 7.71 14.61 39.89
CA ASN A 24 7.78 13.55 38.90
C ASN A 24 7.27 14.13 37.57
N PHE A 25 8.15 14.84 36.86
CA PHE A 25 8.17 14.79 35.40
C PHE A 25 8.46 13.33 35.08
N GLN A 26 7.40 12.52 35.08
CA GLN A 26 7.30 11.47 34.10
C GLN A 26 7.36 12.19 32.76
N THR A 27 8.57 12.46 32.27
CA THR A 27 8.84 12.36 30.85
C THR A 27 8.42 10.96 30.48
N ARG A 28 7.13 10.80 30.18
CA ARG A 28 6.63 9.74 29.33
C ARG A 28 7.43 9.93 28.05
N SER A 29 8.51 9.18 27.96
CA SER A 29 9.18 8.90 26.71
C SER A 29 8.06 8.65 25.71
N SER A 30 7.95 9.54 24.73
CA SER A 30 6.99 9.49 23.62
C SER A 30 7.17 8.26 22.71
N ALA A 31 7.89 7.25 23.20
CA ALA A 31 8.39 6.06 22.52
C ALA A 31 7.45 4.85 22.63
N SER A 32 6.36 4.94 23.38
CA SER A 32 5.26 3.98 23.29
C SER A 32 3.93 4.70 23.04
N ARG A 33 3.81 5.36 21.88
CA ARG A 33 2.48 5.64 21.34
C ARG A 33 1.88 4.29 20.96
N GLN A 34 1.17 3.67 21.90
CA GLN A 34 0.31 2.54 21.59
C GLN A 34 -0.55 2.97 20.40
N PHE A 35 -0.36 2.30 19.27
CA PHE A 35 -1.05 2.65 18.04
C PHE A 35 -2.56 2.56 18.30
N THR A 36 -3.25 3.69 18.17
CA THR A 36 -4.70 3.77 18.37
C THR A 36 -5.39 3.77 17.01
N THR A 37 -6.32 2.83 16.85
CA THR A 37 -7.17 2.71 15.66
C THR A 37 -8.63 2.62 16.11
N VAL A 38 -9.57 2.77 15.18
CA VAL A 38 -11.01 2.60 15.45
C VAL A 38 -11.27 1.24 16.13
N ALA A 39 -12.09 1.17 17.17
CA ALA A 39 -12.45 -0.10 17.81
C ALA A 39 -13.57 -0.82 17.03
N ASN A 40 -13.65 -2.16 17.11
CA ASN A 40 -14.73 -2.98 16.52
C ASN A 40 -15.01 -2.67 15.04
N ARG A 41 -13.93 -2.58 14.25
CA ARG A 41 -13.97 -2.20 12.83
C ARG A 41 -14.69 -3.25 12.01
N LYS A 42 -15.52 -2.80 11.07
CA LYS A 42 -16.17 -3.68 10.09
C LYS A 42 -15.17 -4.04 8.99
N GLU A 43 -15.40 -5.16 8.29
CA GLU A 43 -14.60 -5.58 7.14
C GLU A 43 -14.98 -4.83 5.87
N LYS A 44 -14.78 -3.52 5.91
CA LYS A 44 -15.14 -2.56 4.87
C LYS A 44 -14.18 -1.39 4.91
N VAL A 45 -14.10 -0.64 3.82
CA VAL A 45 -13.39 0.62 3.77
C VAL A 45 -14.11 1.64 4.66
N TYR A 46 -13.35 2.33 5.49
CA TYR A 46 -13.88 3.27 6.46
C TYR A 46 -12.94 4.47 6.67
N TYR A 47 -13.44 5.60 7.17
CA TYR A 47 -12.59 6.74 7.48
C TYR A 47 -11.65 6.43 8.67
N PRO A 48 -10.32 6.60 8.53
CA PRO A 48 -9.38 6.33 9.62
C PRO A 48 -9.56 7.31 10.78
N THR A 49 -8.82 7.10 11.88
CA THR A 49 -8.86 8.01 13.03
C THR A 49 -8.27 9.39 12.72
N HIS A 50 -7.43 9.48 11.69
CA HIS A 50 -6.73 10.69 11.29
C HIS A 50 -6.23 10.63 9.85
N ILE A 51 -5.89 11.80 9.31
CA ILE A 51 -5.12 11.98 8.08
C ILE A 51 -3.68 12.27 8.49
N ASP A 52 -2.76 11.37 8.15
CA ASP A 52 -1.33 11.66 8.22
C ASP A 52 -0.91 12.44 6.97
N GLY A 53 -0.36 13.63 7.20
CA GLY A 53 0.27 14.40 6.15
C GLY A 53 1.57 13.74 5.69
N MET A 54 2.09 14.25 4.57
CA MET A 54 3.39 13.86 4.02
C MET A 54 4.08 15.09 3.45
N LYS A 55 5.38 14.98 3.21
CA LYS A 55 6.14 15.96 2.44
C LYS A 55 6.82 15.25 1.30
N MET A 56 6.71 15.81 0.10
CA MET A 56 7.65 15.51 -0.98
C MET A 56 9.03 16.01 -0.57
N VAL A 57 10.02 15.14 -0.57
CA VAL A 57 11.39 15.45 -0.14
C VAL A 57 12.39 15.40 -1.28
N GLY A 58 12.08 14.66 -2.36
CA GLY A 58 12.92 14.57 -3.53
C GLY A 58 12.18 13.96 -4.72
N MET A 59 12.75 14.12 -5.91
CA MET A 59 12.29 13.47 -7.12
C MET A 59 13.51 13.07 -7.95
N GLY A 60 13.49 11.85 -8.49
CA GLY A 60 14.57 11.33 -9.32
C GLY A 60 14.02 10.56 -10.51
N GLY A 61 14.93 9.95 -11.27
CA GLY A 61 14.55 9.07 -12.36
C GLY A 61 15.74 8.60 -13.19
N THR A 62 15.53 7.51 -13.89
CA THR A 62 16.50 6.93 -14.84
C THR A 62 15.75 6.31 -16.01
N GLY A 63 16.23 6.52 -17.23
CA GLY A 63 15.53 6.05 -18.43
C GLY A 63 14.06 6.51 -18.44
N ARG A 64 13.12 5.56 -18.47
CA ARG A 64 11.67 5.82 -18.39
C ARG A 64 11.12 5.89 -16.97
N TYR A 65 11.86 5.46 -15.96
CA TYR A 65 11.42 5.54 -14.58
C TYR A 65 11.51 6.96 -14.04
N LYS A 66 10.46 7.37 -13.33
CA LYS A 66 10.47 8.52 -12.42
C LYS A 66 10.08 8.02 -11.03
N VAL A 67 10.63 8.68 -10.02
CA VAL A 67 10.27 8.42 -8.63
C VAL A 67 10.07 9.72 -7.90
N GLY A 68 9.01 9.77 -7.11
CA GLY A 68 8.74 10.81 -6.12
C GLY A 68 9.00 10.19 -4.75
N LEU A 69 9.85 10.85 -3.96
CA LEU A 69 10.18 10.43 -2.61
C LEU A 69 9.46 11.34 -1.62
N MET A 70 8.82 10.72 -0.64
CA MET A 70 8.09 11.39 0.41
C MET A 70 8.52 10.87 1.76
N TYR A 71 8.28 11.65 2.80
CA TYR A 71 8.22 11.12 4.15
C TYR A 71 6.98 11.57 4.90
N SER A 72 6.69 10.88 6.00
CA SER A 72 5.78 11.31 7.06
C SER A 72 6.35 10.87 8.40
N ARG A 73 5.60 11.09 9.49
CA ARG A 73 5.99 10.56 10.80
C ARG A 73 5.84 9.04 10.79
N PRO A 74 6.70 8.31 11.52
CA PRO A 74 6.55 6.86 11.65
C PRO A 74 5.15 6.49 12.14
N HIS A 75 4.52 5.52 11.49
CA HIS A 75 3.20 5.03 11.85
C HIS A 75 3.11 3.53 11.60
N ALA A 76 2.17 2.89 12.29
CA ALA A 76 1.91 1.48 12.14
C ALA A 76 1.11 1.24 10.86
N PHE A 77 1.28 0.06 10.29
CA PHE A 77 0.54 -0.42 9.13
C PHE A 77 0.30 -1.91 9.28
N TRP A 78 -0.44 -2.51 8.35
CA TRP A 78 -0.70 -3.95 8.38
C TRP A 78 -0.15 -4.62 7.14
N THR A 79 0.66 -5.65 7.33
CA THR A 79 1.03 -6.56 6.24
C THR A 79 -0.05 -7.63 6.10
N ILE A 80 -0.29 -8.06 4.86
CA ILE A 80 -1.24 -9.11 4.53
C ILE A 80 -0.45 -10.34 4.12
N THR A 81 -0.77 -11.47 4.74
CA THR A 81 -0.21 -12.79 4.38
C THR A 81 -1.38 -13.74 4.22
N ASP A 82 -1.65 -14.17 2.98
CA ASP A 82 -2.87 -14.90 2.65
C ASP A 82 -4.11 -14.09 3.07
N THR A 83 -4.86 -14.54 4.09
CA THR A 83 -5.99 -13.79 4.67
C THR A 83 -5.68 -13.17 6.04
N ASP A 84 -4.47 -13.34 6.56
CA ASP A 84 -4.08 -12.82 7.87
C ASP A 84 -3.60 -11.37 7.78
N THR A 85 -4.07 -10.56 8.72
CA THR A 85 -3.74 -9.13 8.82
C THR A 85 -2.81 -8.92 10.01
N ASN A 86 -1.55 -8.59 9.75
CA ASN A 86 -0.49 -8.54 10.76
C ASN A 86 -0.09 -7.08 11.04
N LEU A 87 -0.27 -6.63 12.29
CA LEU A 87 0.10 -5.28 12.69
C LEU A 87 1.63 -5.13 12.75
N SER A 88 2.18 -4.33 11.85
CA SER A 88 3.56 -3.84 11.91
C SER A 88 3.62 -2.63 12.82
N GLN A 89 4.12 -2.81 14.04
CA GLN A 89 4.31 -1.71 14.99
C GLN A 89 5.46 -0.82 14.57
N VAL A 90 5.42 0.46 14.99
CA VAL A 90 6.51 1.41 14.76
C VAL A 90 7.75 0.99 15.55
N PRO A 91 8.89 0.65 14.91
CA PRO A 91 10.12 0.37 15.63
C PRO A 91 10.63 1.59 16.39
N GLU A 92 11.15 1.41 17.61
CA GLU A 92 11.56 2.52 18.50
C GLU A 92 12.57 3.50 17.87
N LYS A 93 13.46 2.99 17.03
CA LYS A 93 14.49 3.79 16.36
C LYS A 93 14.01 4.50 15.09
N SER A 94 12.79 4.23 14.65
CA SER A 94 12.26 4.83 13.42
C SER A 94 12.10 6.32 13.59
N THR A 95 12.61 7.07 12.63
CA THR A 95 12.59 8.53 12.64
C THR A 95 11.63 9.10 11.60
N ALA A 96 11.40 8.38 10.50
CA ALA A 96 10.47 8.76 9.45
C ALA A 96 9.78 7.53 8.87
N HIS A 97 8.59 7.70 8.31
CA HIS A 97 8.04 6.75 7.36
C HIS A 97 8.42 7.22 5.96
N LEU A 98 9.32 6.51 5.28
CA LEU A 98 9.80 6.86 3.94
C LEU A 98 8.90 6.19 2.91
N MET A 99 8.47 6.95 1.90
CA MET A 99 7.57 6.46 0.86
C MET A 99 8.08 6.84 -0.52
N ALA A 100 7.80 5.98 -1.51
CA ALA A 100 8.14 6.21 -2.90
C ALA A 100 6.96 5.85 -3.81
N THR A 101 6.69 6.70 -4.79
CA THR A 101 5.82 6.34 -5.93
C THR A 101 6.65 6.35 -7.18
N ILE A 102 6.58 5.25 -7.94
CA ILE A 102 7.35 5.04 -9.16
C ILE A 102 6.39 5.01 -10.34
N TRP A 103 6.69 5.77 -11.39
CA TRP A 103 5.86 5.84 -12.59
C TRP A 103 6.70 5.89 -13.87
N ASP A 104 6.06 5.52 -14.98
CA ASP A 104 6.59 5.77 -16.31
C ASP A 104 6.47 7.25 -16.67
N LYS A 105 7.61 7.90 -16.90
CA LYS A 105 7.65 9.32 -17.28
C LYS A 105 6.94 9.62 -18.61
N LYS A 106 6.84 8.62 -19.49
CA LYS A 106 6.23 8.79 -20.82
C LYS A 106 4.71 8.80 -20.71
N THR A 107 4.11 7.81 -20.06
CA THR A 107 2.65 7.65 -20.00
C THR A 107 2.02 8.24 -18.73
N GLY A 108 2.81 8.57 -17.71
CA GLY A 108 2.30 8.94 -16.39
C GLY A 108 1.79 7.75 -15.57
N THR A 109 1.96 6.51 -16.05
CA THR A 109 1.42 5.32 -15.39
C THR A 109 2.24 4.93 -14.18
N VAL A 110 1.62 4.93 -12.99
CA VAL A 110 2.23 4.37 -11.76
C VAL A 110 2.46 2.87 -11.92
N LEU A 111 3.58 2.36 -11.42
CA LEU A 111 4.03 0.97 -11.60
C LEU A 111 3.89 0.15 -10.30
N PRO A 112 2.70 -0.38 -9.98
CA PRO A 112 2.43 -1.02 -8.69
C PRO A 112 2.91 -2.47 -8.58
N THR A 113 3.85 -2.91 -9.43
CA THR A 113 4.25 -4.32 -9.53
C THR A 113 5.75 -4.54 -9.62
N ALA A 114 6.52 -3.62 -9.05
CA ALA A 114 7.96 -3.78 -8.84
C ALA A 114 8.26 -4.13 -7.38
N ASN A 115 9.38 -4.80 -7.15
CA ASN A 115 9.99 -4.89 -5.83
C ASN A 115 10.91 -3.68 -5.67
N VAL A 116 10.91 -3.05 -4.49
CA VAL A 116 11.72 -1.87 -4.23
C VAL A 116 12.54 -2.08 -2.98
N GLU A 117 13.85 -1.90 -3.10
CA GLU A 117 14.78 -1.85 -1.97
C GLU A 117 15.36 -0.44 -1.88
N ALA A 118 15.42 0.11 -0.67
CA ALA A 118 15.97 1.42 -0.40
C ALA A 118 17.23 1.28 0.45
N ARG A 119 18.35 1.81 -0.07
CA ARG A 119 19.56 2.09 0.70
C ARG A 119 19.66 3.59 0.93
N ILE A 120 19.74 4.00 2.19
CA ILE A 120 19.78 5.41 2.58
C ILE A 120 21.20 5.73 3.01
N LEU A 121 21.78 6.74 2.38
CA LEU A 121 23.14 7.18 2.64
C LEU A 121 23.16 8.58 3.19
N LYS A 122 24.10 8.86 4.09
CA LYS A 122 24.47 10.19 4.56
C LYS A 122 25.97 10.34 4.46
N ASP A 123 26.43 11.40 3.80
CA ASP A 123 27.87 11.66 3.58
C ASP A 123 28.64 10.46 2.97
N GLY A 124 27.94 9.64 2.18
CA GLY A 124 28.48 8.44 1.53
C GLY A 124 28.42 7.15 2.37
N GLU A 125 28.04 7.23 3.64
CA GLU A 125 27.88 6.08 4.53
C GLU A 125 26.42 5.59 4.56
N GLU A 126 26.21 4.28 4.52
CA GLU A 126 24.88 3.69 4.63
C GLU A 126 24.38 3.79 6.09
N VAL A 127 23.23 4.42 6.28
CA VAL A 127 22.60 4.62 7.60
C VAL A 127 21.37 3.74 7.82
N ASP A 128 20.74 3.27 6.74
CA ASP A 128 19.62 2.33 6.76
C ASP A 128 19.54 1.62 5.40
N SER A 129 19.10 0.36 5.39
CA SER A 129 18.89 -0.43 4.19
C SER A 129 17.77 -1.45 4.42
N ARG A 130 16.79 -1.48 3.51
CA ARG A 130 15.64 -2.41 3.60
C ARG A 130 14.80 -2.48 2.33
N PRO A 131 14.04 -3.57 2.15
CA PRO A 131 12.90 -3.56 1.22
C PRO A 131 11.84 -2.56 1.68
N LEU A 132 11.19 -1.90 0.72
CA LEU A 132 10.00 -1.11 0.96
C LEU A 132 8.76 -1.96 0.66
N TRP A 133 7.80 -1.94 1.58
CA TRP A 133 6.55 -2.67 1.39
C TRP A 133 5.73 -2.01 0.29
N PRO A 134 5.11 -2.77 -0.62
CA PRO A 134 4.03 -2.22 -1.43
C PRO A 134 2.82 -1.98 -0.53
N MET A 135 2.28 -0.77 -0.54
CA MET A 135 1.26 -0.30 0.39
C MET A 135 0.09 0.34 -0.34
N LEU A 136 -1.07 0.33 0.31
CA LEU A 136 -2.28 1.02 -0.10
C LEU A 136 -2.78 1.93 1.03
N SER A 137 -2.87 3.23 0.77
CA SER A 137 -3.51 4.21 1.67
C SER A 137 -4.59 5.01 0.97
N GLN A 138 -5.54 5.55 1.74
CA GLN A 138 -6.64 6.35 1.17
C GLN A 138 -6.14 7.64 0.52
N ASN A 139 -5.18 8.32 1.16
CA ASN A 139 -4.67 9.62 0.70
C ASN A 139 -3.62 9.50 -0.42
N MET A 140 -2.85 8.41 -0.54
CA MET A 140 -1.79 8.28 -1.54
C MET A 140 -2.07 7.24 -2.63
N GLY A 141 -3.04 6.36 -2.41
CA GLY A 141 -3.22 5.17 -3.23
C GLY A 141 -2.05 4.22 -3.08
N TYR A 142 -1.71 3.55 -4.18
CA TYR A 142 -0.58 2.63 -4.20
C TYR A 142 0.76 3.37 -4.13
N HIS A 143 1.63 2.94 -3.22
CA HIS A 143 3.00 3.42 -3.05
C HIS A 143 3.87 2.33 -2.44
N PHE A 144 5.17 2.58 -2.35
CA PHE A 144 6.10 1.78 -1.58
C PHE A 144 6.47 2.52 -0.30
N GLY A 145 6.63 1.84 0.84
CA GLY A 145 7.10 2.51 2.05
C GLY A 145 7.51 1.60 3.19
N ASP A 146 8.28 2.15 4.12
CA ASP A 146 8.56 1.56 5.43
C ASP A 146 9.07 2.63 6.42
N ASN A 147 9.08 2.29 7.71
CA ASN A 147 9.63 3.12 8.77
C ASN A 147 11.16 3.01 8.82
N VAL A 148 11.88 4.11 8.59
CA VAL A 148 13.36 4.16 8.46
C VAL A 148 14.03 4.94 9.59
N GLU A 149 15.30 4.63 9.85
CA GLU A 149 16.18 5.39 10.72
C GLU A 149 16.99 6.42 9.93
N LEU A 150 16.98 7.68 10.37
CA LEU A 150 17.75 8.78 9.78
C LEU A 150 18.61 9.41 10.88
N SER A 151 19.91 9.53 10.63
CA SER A 151 20.90 10.03 11.60
C SER A 151 20.94 11.56 11.67
N GLY A 152 19.90 12.15 12.28
CA GLY A 152 19.82 13.59 12.51
C GLY A 152 19.61 14.43 11.24
N GLY A 153 19.76 15.75 11.34
CA GLY A 153 19.58 16.65 10.19
C GLY A 153 20.70 16.51 9.15
N GLY A 154 20.38 16.77 7.88
CA GLY A 154 21.37 16.82 6.79
C GLY A 154 20.80 16.41 5.43
N THR A 155 21.70 16.29 4.46
CA THR A 155 21.43 15.79 3.12
C THR A 155 21.64 14.28 3.09
N TYR A 156 20.72 13.57 2.44
CA TYR A 156 20.72 12.13 2.29
C TYR A 156 20.55 11.75 0.82
N THR A 157 21.00 10.55 0.47
CA THR A 157 20.71 9.93 -0.82
C THR A 157 19.97 8.63 -0.60
N ALA A 158 18.74 8.54 -1.10
CA ALA A 158 18.02 7.27 -1.23
C ALA A 158 18.40 6.62 -2.56
N LYS A 159 19.16 5.53 -2.52
CA LYS A 159 19.44 4.66 -3.66
C LYS A 159 18.37 3.58 -3.71
N LEU A 160 17.44 3.71 -4.63
CA LEU A 160 16.34 2.76 -4.84
C LEU A 160 16.76 1.72 -5.87
N SER A 161 16.71 0.45 -5.50
CA SER A 161 16.78 -0.68 -6.44
C SER A 161 15.34 -1.07 -6.80
N VAL A 162 14.98 -0.90 -8.07
CA VAL A 162 13.64 -1.16 -8.59
C VAL A 162 13.69 -2.40 -9.47
N GLY A 163 13.07 -3.49 -9.01
CA GLY A 163 13.01 -4.75 -9.74
C GLY A 163 12.19 -4.67 -11.02
N ALA A 164 12.31 -5.71 -11.86
CA ALA A 164 11.52 -5.86 -13.06
C ALA A 164 10.01 -5.91 -12.74
N MET A 165 9.21 -5.34 -13.63
CA MET A 165 7.76 -5.32 -13.47
C MET A 165 7.16 -6.71 -13.70
N GLN A 166 6.37 -7.18 -12.73
CA GLN A 166 5.79 -8.52 -12.75
C GLN A 166 4.53 -8.63 -13.64
N ALA A 167 3.78 -7.53 -13.80
CA ALA A 167 2.60 -7.51 -14.65
C ALA A 167 2.93 -7.59 -16.14
N ARG A 168 2.04 -8.21 -16.93
CA ARG A 168 2.12 -8.14 -18.40
C ARG A 168 2.02 -6.69 -18.84
N ARG A 169 2.94 -6.30 -19.70
CA ARG A 169 3.06 -4.95 -20.24
C ARG A 169 2.24 -4.80 -21.50
N MET A 170 1.29 -3.88 -21.49
CA MET A 170 0.40 -3.63 -22.61
C MET A 170 0.52 -2.19 -23.11
N GLY A 171 -0.05 -1.93 -24.29
CA GLY A 171 0.00 -0.63 -24.95
C GLY A 171 1.43 -0.08 -25.06
N GLU A 172 1.63 1.14 -24.61
CA GLU A 172 2.93 1.84 -24.67
C GLU A 172 3.97 1.34 -23.65
N LEU A 173 3.60 0.40 -22.77
CA LEU A 173 4.51 -0.20 -21.80
C LEU A 173 5.20 -1.45 -22.34
N ARG A 174 4.80 -1.95 -23.52
CA ARG A 174 5.40 -3.13 -24.15
C ARG A 174 6.92 -2.99 -24.24
N GLY A 175 7.64 -4.03 -23.80
CA GLY A 175 9.09 -4.06 -23.78
C GLY A 175 9.77 -3.17 -22.72
N ALA A 176 9.04 -2.29 -22.03
CA ALA A 176 9.61 -1.47 -20.95
C ALA A 176 9.73 -2.27 -19.65
N PHE A 177 10.51 -1.78 -18.68
CA PHE A 177 10.48 -2.24 -17.27
C PHE A 177 10.71 -3.75 -17.06
N GLY A 178 11.43 -4.42 -17.98
CA GLY A 178 11.72 -5.85 -17.92
C GLY A 178 12.97 -6.21 -17.12
N GLU A 179 13.74 -5.21 -16.71
CA GLU A 179 15.01 -5.38 -16.02
C GLU A 179 15.02 -4.54 -14.74
N GLN A 180 15.86 -4.95 -13.79
CA GLN A 180 16.11 -4.16 -12.59
C GLN A 180 16.87 -2.88 -12.94
N THR A 181 16.54 -1.78 -12.25
CA THR A 181 17.26 -0.51 -12.37
C THR A 181 17.56 0.09 -11.00
N SER A 182 18.55 0.99 -10.93
CA SER A 182 18.80 1.79 -9.74
C SER A 182 18.48 3.26 -9.99
N ILE A 183 17.89 3.93 -9.00
CA ILE A 183 17.52 5.35 -9.04
C ILE A 183 18.01 6.01 -7.76
N ASP A 184 18.81 7.05 -7.91
CA ASP A 184 19.29 7.86 -6.78
C ASP A 184 18.39 9.09 -6.63
N VAL A 185 17.99 9.38 -5.39
CA VAL A 185 17.20 10.56 -5.03
C VAL A 185 17.87 11.24 -3.85
N GLU A 186 18.39 12.44 -4.07
CA GLU A 186 18.87 13.30 -2.98
C GLU A 186 17.69 13.97 -2.28
N PHE A 187 17.75 14.06 -0.95
CA PHE A 187 16.75 14.76 -0.16
C PHE A 187 17.33 15.34 1.13
N GLU A 188 16.74 16.43 1.60
CA GLU A 188 17.08 17.03 2.89
C GLU A 188 16.14 16.57 4.01
N HIS A 189 16.71 16.15 5.13
CA HIS A 189 15.96 15.87 6.35
C HIS A 189 16.28 16.87 7.46
N THR A 190 15.24 17.40 8.08
CA THR A 190 15.36 18.15 9.34
C THR A 190 14.22 17.79 10.29
N ARG A 191 14.50 17.85 11.60
CA ARG A 191 13.48 17.60 12.63
C ARG A 191 12.31 18.59 12.52
N SER A 192 12.55 19.83 12.13
CA SER A 192 11.51 20.84 11.93
C SER A 192 10.60 20.51 10.74
N LYS A 193 11.14 20.07 9.60
CA LYS A 193 10.34 19.65 8.44
C LYS A 193 9.44 18.47 8.79
N LEU A 194 9.95 17.46 9.50
CA LEU A 194 9.14 16.32 9.97
C LEU A 194 8.09 16.74 11.01
N GLY A 195 8.45 17.61 11.96
CA GLY A 195 7.53 18.14 12.97
C GLY A 195 6.39 18.98 12.38
N SER A 196 6.59 19.55 11.19
CA SER A 196 5.58 20.34 10.46
C SER A 196 4.63 19.50 9.59
N VAL A 197 4.78 18.17 9.59
CA VAL A 197 3.87 17.28 8.87
C VAL A 197 2.48 17.36 9.50
N ALA A 198 1.48 17.66 8.67
CA ALA A 198 0.11 17.83 9.11
C ALA A 198 -0.44 16.56 9.77
N TYR A 199 -1.32 16.74 10.75
CA TYR A 199 -2.04 15.66 11.40
C TYR A 199 -3.44 16.14 11.71
N GLU A 200 -4.41 15.61 10.98
CA GLU A 200 -5.80 15.99 11.13
C GLU A 200 -6.57 14.82 11.71
N LYS A 201 -7.19 15.00 12.88
CA LYS A 201 -8.04 13.97 13.47
C LYS A 201 -9.41 13.98 12.81
N LEU A 202 -10.04 12.81 12.70
CA LEU A 202 -11.38 12.64 12.14
C LEU A 202 -12.38 12.13 13.20
N PRO A 203 -12.59 12.83 14.34
CA PRO A 203 -13.38 12.30 15.45
C PRO A 203 -14.84 12.01 15.06
N ASP A 204 -15.40 12.79 14.14
CA ASP A 204 -16.82 12.74 13.76
C ASP A 204 -17.10 11.77 12.60
N LYS A 205 -16.07 11.26 11.93
CA LYS A 205 -16.21 10.34 10.78
C LYS A 205 -15.54 8.99 11.01
N LYS A 206 -14.58 8.89 11.95
CA LYS A 206 -13.78 7.69 12.13
C LYS A 206 -14.67 6.44 12.29
N GLY A 207 -14.40 5.41 11.48
CA GLY A 207 -15.17 4.16 11.49
C GLY A 207 -16.41 4.15 10.60
N ASP A 208 -16.87 5.31 10.10
CA ASP A 208 -17.95 5.36 9.13
C ASP A 208 -17.45 4.92 7.75
N ALA A 209 -18.36 4.32 6.97
CA ALA A 209 -18.06 3.92 5.59
C ALA A 209 -17.69 5.15 4.75
N GLY A 210 -16.54 5.07 4.08
CA GLY A 210 -16.01 6.17 3.28
C GLY A 210 -14.49 6.17 3.22
N ALA A 211 -13.94 7.05 2.39
CA ALA A 211 -12.49 7.20 2.26
C ALA A 211 -12.11 8.68 2.17
N ILE A 212 -10.91 8.99 2.65
CA ILE A 212 -10.26 10.27 2.42
C ILE A 212 -9.98 10.43 0.92
N ALA A 213 -10.18 11.63 0.40
CA ALA A 213 -9.86 11.96 -0.98
C ALA A 213 -8.34 11.82 -1.24
N PRO A 214 -7.92 11.46 -2.47
CA PRO A 214 -6.51 11.47 -2.83
C PRO A 214 -5.88 12.85 -2.56
N ALA A 215 -4.70 12.85 -1.95
CA ALA A 215 -3.93 14.07 -1.71
C ALA A 215 -3.50 14.69 -3.04
N ASP A 216 -3.57 16.02 -3.14
CA ASP A 216 -2.99 16.73 -4.29
C ASP A 216 -1.46 16.65 -4.22
N MET A 217 -0.88 15.94 -5.17
CA MET A 217 0.55 15.70 -5.26
C MET A 217 1.06 16.09 -6.64
N LYS A 218 2.29 16.61 -6.71
CA LYS A 218 2.98 16.93 -7.97
C LYS A 218 3.50 15.68 -8.71
N MET A 219 2.78 14.56 -8.61
CA MET A 219 3.11 13.28 -9.21
C MET A 219 1.83 12.46 -9.41
N PRO A 220 1.81 11.48 -10.34
CA PRO A 220 0.61 10.72 -10.62
C PRO A 220 0.22 9.81 -9.45
N ILE A 221 -1.08 9.57 -9.33
CA ILE A 221 -1.68 8.60 -8.41
C ILE A 221 -2.16 7.41 -9.22
N SER A 222 -1.96 6.20 -8.70
CA SER A 222 -2.45 4.99 -9.38
C SER A 222 -3.97 4.92 -9.27
N GLN A 223 -4.67 5.35 -10.32
CA GLN A 223 -6.12 5.21 -10.45
C GLN A 223 -6.47 4.48 -11.74
N VAL A 224 -7.42 3.56 -11.68
CA VAL A 224 -7.97 2.92 -12.88
C VAL A 224 -9.07 3.81 -13.50
N PRO A 225 -9.33 3.68 -14.82
CA PRO A 225 -10.39 4.42 -15.49
C PRO A 225 -11.75 4.26 -14.80
N LYS A 226 -12.61 5.28 -14.90
CA LYS A 226 -14.01 5.10 -14.52
C LYS A 226 -14.62 3.99 -15.35
N ARG A 227 -15.65 3.33 -14.83
CA ARG A 227 -16.39 2.30 -15.56
C ARG A 227 -16.85 2.79 -16.94
N THR A 228 -17.37 4.01 -17.01
CA THR A 228 -17.85 4.64 -18.27
C THR A 228 -16.74 4.91 -19.28
N ASP A 229 -15.51 5.01 -18.80
CA ASP A 229 -14.35 5.37 -19.61
C ASP A 229 -13.52 4.12 -19.95
N LEU A 230 -13.90 2.94 -19.42
CA LEU A 230 -13.21 1.68 -19.65
C LEU A 230 -13.70 1.07 -20.97
N PRO A 231 -12.83 0.93 -21.99
CA PRO A 231 -13.23 0.42 -23.30
C PRO A 231 -13.83 -0.98 -23.20
N GLY A 232 -15.04 -1.14 -23.76
CA GLY A 232 -15.74 -2.41 -23.79
C GLY A 232 -16.10 -2.96 -22.42
N ALA A 233 -16.49 -2.11 -21.47
CA ALA A 233 -17.03 -2.57 -20.19
C ALA A 233 -18.25 -3.47 -20.41
N LEU A 234 -18.23 -4.65 -19.79
CA LEU A 234 -19.22 -5.71 -19.94
C LEU A 234 -20.11 -5.78 -18.71
N ALA A 235 -19.49 -6.03 -17.56
CA ALA A 235 -20.21 -6.36 -16.34
C ALA A 235 -19.51 -5.82 -15.09
N THR A 236 -20.22 -5.84 -13.97
CA THR A 236 -19.70 -5.42 -12.67
C THR A 236 -20.09 -6.36 -11.55
N GLY A 237 -19.19 -6.54 -10.60
CA GLY A 237 -19.40 -7.29 -9.37
C GLY A 237 -18.78 -6.58 -8.17
N VAL A 238 -19.14 -7.03 -6.97
CA VAL A 238 -18.58 -6.53 -5.71
C VAL A 238 -18.15 -7.73 -4.87
N SER A 239 -16.96 -7.65 -4.27
CA SER A 239 -16.46 -8.67 -3.35
C SER A 239 -15.50 -8.06 -2.34
N GLY A 240 -15.66 -8.39 -1.05
CA GLY A 240 -14.82 -7.85 0.03
C GLY A 240 -14.74 -6.32 0.09
N ASP A 241 -15.84 -5.64 -0.26
CA ASP A 241 -15.96 -4.17 -0.40
C ASP A 241 -15.18 -3.57 -1.60
N ALA A 242 -14.58 -4.38 -2.47
CA ALA A 242 -13.99 -3.94 -3.73
C ALA A 242 -15.00 -4.01 -4.88
N ASP A 243 -14.87 -3.07 -5.82
CA ASP A 243 -15.56 -3.12 -7.10
C ASP A 243 -14.73 -3.91 -8.12
N PHE A 244 -15.41 -4.69 -8.95
CA PHE A 244 -14.85 -5.40 -10.07
C PHE A 244 -15.56 -4.96 -11.34
N VAL A 245 -14.79 -4.63 -12.39
CA VAL A 245 -15.33 -4.31 -13.71
C VAL A 245 -14.71 -5.27 -14.72
N ALA A 246 -15.55 -6.11 -15.32
CA ALA A 246 -15.18 -6.95 -16.46
C ALA A 246 -15.27 -6.13 -17.75
N PHE A 247 -14.32 -6.30 -18.65
CA PHE A 247 -14.25 -5.57 -19.91
C PHE A 247 -13.55 -6.37 -21.01
N SER A 248 -13.83 -6.03 -22.26
CA SER A 248 -13.15 -6.57 -23.44
C SER A 248 -12.91 -5.43 -24.44
N PRO A 249 -11.68 -4.94 -24.61
CA PRO A 249 -11.40 -3.88 -25.57
C PRO A 249 -11.66 -4.36 -27.00
N GLU A 250 -12.03 -3.44 -27.90
CA GLU A 250 -12.26 -3.75 -29.32
C GLU A 250 -11.04 -4.36 -29.99
N GLN A 251 -9.86 -3.81 -29.68
CA GLN A 251 -8.57 -4.29 -30.16
C GLN A 251 -7.95 -5.20 -29.10
N ASN A 252 -7.66 -6.44 -29.51
CA ASN A 252 -7.01 -7.39 -28.63
C ASN A 252 -5.56 -6.96 -28.33
N PRO A 253 -5.05 -7.26 -27.13
CA PRO A 253 -3.63 -7.17 -26.84
C PRO A 253 -2.85 -8.14 -27.72
N HIS A 254 -1.65 -7.75 -28.11
CA HIS A 254 -0.75 -8.49 -28.99
C HIS A 254 -0.44 -9.96 -28.65
N PHE A 255 -0.68 -10.40 -27.42
CA PHE A 255 -0.41 -11.77 -26.99
C PHE A 255 -1.66 -12.67 -27.08
N VAL A 256 -2.81 -12.10 -27.39
CA VAL A 256 -4.05 -12.85 -27.62
C VAL A 256 -4.03 -13.38 -29.05
N ALA A 257 -4.23 -14.69 -29.20
CA ALA A 257 -4.19 -15.35 -30.50
C ALA A 257 -5.32 -14.89 -31.44
N ASP A 258 -5.10 -15.05 -32.75
CA ASP A 258 -6.11 -14.77 -33.76
C ASP A 258 -7.39 -15.57 -33.50
N GLY A 259 -8.55 -14.95 -33.74
CA GLY A 259 -9.86 -15.55 -33.48
C GLY A 259 -10.29 -15.55 -32.00
N LYS A 260 -9.43 -15.18 -31.05
CA LYS A 260 -9.78 -15.05 -29.63
C LYS A 260 -10.20 -13.64 -29.24
N ARG A 261 -10.71 -13.45 -28.02
CA ARG A 261 -11.01 -12.15 -27.41
C ARG A 261 -10.31 -11.97 -26.07
N TYR A 262 -9.98 -10.73 -25.72
CA TYR A 262 -9.40 -10.44 -24.42
C TYR A 262 -10.49 -10.19 -23.38
N LEU A 263 -10.48 -10.98 -22.31
CA LEU A 263 -11.26 -10.70 -21.10
C LEU A 263 -10.34 -10.07 -20.06
N GLY A 264 -10.65 -8.84 -19.65
CA GLY A 264 -10.00 -8.15 -18.55
C GLY A 264 -10.96 -7.96 -17.37
N VAL A 265 -10.44 -8.03 -16.16
CA VAL A 265 -11.15 -7.77 -14.90
C VAL A 265 -10.32 -6.79 -14.09
N SER A 266 -10.88 -5.61 -13.82
CA SER A 266 -10.22 -4.56 -13.07
C SER A 266 -10.82 -4.43 -11.67
N ALA A 267 -10.08 -4.98 -10.69
CA ALA A 267 -10.38 -4.88 -9.27
C ALA A 267 -9.90 -3.54 -8.70
N ARG A 268 -10.79 -2.83 -7.98
CA ARG A 268 -10.53 -1.46 -7.53
C ARG A 268 -11.21 -1.14 -6.19
N THR A 269 -10.63 -0.21 -5.45
CA THR A 269 -11.27 0.34 -4.24
C THR A 269 -12.57 1.09 -4.59
N PRO A 270 -13.60 1.05 -3.74
CA PRO A 270 -14.94 1.56 -4.06
C PRO A 270 -15.02 3.09 -4.17
N TYR A 271 -14.17 3.83 -3.44
CA TYR A 271 -14.23 5.30 -3.41
C TYR A 271 -13.23 5.97 -4.36
N ASN A 272 -11.95 5.56 -4.30
CA ASN A 272 -10.86 6.27 -4.96
C ASN A 272 -10.39 5.61 -6.27
N ARG A 273 -10.99 4.48 -6.67
CA ARG A 273 -10.60 3.68 -7.85
C ARG A 273 -9.09 3.33 -7.88
N TYR A 274 -8.48 3.11 -6.72
CA TYR A 274 -7.11 2.59 -6.69
C TYR A 274 -7.14 1.11 -7.10
N PRO A 275 -6.20 0.65 -7.95
CA PRO A 275 -6.13 -0.75 -8.31
C PRO A 275 -5.76 -1.63 -7.11
N LEU A 276 -6.17 -2.89 -7.16
CA LEU A 276 -5.81 -3.91 -6.17
C LEU A 276 -4.82 -4.92 -6.78
N PRO A 277 -3.50 -4.69 -6.64
CA PRO A 277 -2.46 -5.56 -7.18
C PRO A 277 -2.18 -6.77 -6.28
N PHE A 278 -1.41 -7.71 -6.83
CA PHE A 278 -0.98 -8.94 -6.15
C PHE A 278 -2.14 -9.80 -5.62
N MET A 279 -3.24 -9.84 -6.37
CA MET A 279 -4.30 -10.82 -6.21
C MET A 279 -4.01 -12.06 -7.06
N SER A 280 -4.59 -13.18 -6.68
CA SER A 280 -4.77 -14.34 -7.56
C SER A 280 -6.24 -14.43 -7.94
N LEU A 281 -6.52 -14.37 -9.25
CA LEU A 281 -7.88 -14.43 -9.78
C LEU A 281 -7.99 -15.56 -10.80
N SER A 282 -9.11 -16.26 -10.78
CA SER A 282 -9.55 -17.18 -11.81
C SER A 282 -10.94 -16.80 -12.30
N ALA A 283 -11.28 -17.23 -13.52
CA ALA A 283 -12.58 -16.98 -14.09
C ALA A 283 -13.11 -18.23 -14.79
N THR A 284 -14.42 -18.43 -14.63
CA THR A 284 -15.20 -19.42 -15.37
C THR A 284 -16.23 -18.66 -16.21
N LEU A 285 -16.25 -18.90 -17.52
CA LEU A 285 -17.24 -18.36 -18.44
C LEU A 285 -18.16 -19.49 -18.90
N THR A 286 -19.46 -19.32 -18.73
CA THR A 286 -20.48 -20.31 -19.09
C THR A 286 -21.42 -19.73 -20.13
N ARG A 287 -21.66 -20.49 -21.21
CA ARG A 287 -22.62 -20.17 -22.28
C ARG A 287 -23.62 -21.30 -22.41
N ASP A 288 -24.90 -21.00 -22.33
CA ASP A 288 -25.99 -21.98 -22.46
C ASP A 288 -25.83 -23.23 -21.56
N GLY A 289 -25.22 -23.04 -20.38
CA GLY A 289 -24.92 -24.11 -19.41
C GLY A 289 -23.60 -24.86 -19.64
N GLU A 290 -22.87 -24.57 -20.72
CA GLU A 290 -21.56 -25.16 -21.02
C GLU A 290 -20.42 -24.21 -20.65
N THR A 291 -19.38 -24.75 -19.99
CA THR A 291 -18.17 -23.99 -19.68
C THR A 291 -17.33 -23.79 -20.93
N VAL A 292 -17.12 -22.54 -21.33
CA VAL A 292 -16.33 -22.14 -22.51
C VAL A 292 -14.97 -21.53 -22.15
N TYR A 293 -14.74 -21.23 -20.87
CA TYR A 293 -13.44 -20.86 -20.32
C TYR A 293 -13.39 -21.20 -18.83
N ASP A 294 -12.27 -21.74 -18.36
CA ASP A 294 -12.03 -22.03 -16.94
C ASP A 294 -10.52 -22.05 -16.65
N ASP A 295 -9.96 -20.87 -16.34
CA ASP A 295 -8.52 -20.71 -16.06
C ASP A 295 -8.24 -19.38 -15.33
N ILE A 296 -6.99 -19.16 -14.94
CA ILE A 296 -6.50 -17.98 -14.23
C ILE A 296 -6.52 -16.71 -15.09
N LEU A 297 -6.70 -15.56 -14.43
CA LEU A 297 -6.52 -14.23 -15.02
C LEU A 297 -5.17 -13.66 -14.59
N ARG A 298 -4.29 -13.36 -15.55
CA ARG A 298 -2.93 -12.89 -15.23
C ARG A 298 -2.87 -11.38 -15.09
N PRO A 299 -2.05 -10.84 -14.17
CA PRO A 299 -1.91 -9.41 -13.98
C PRO A 299 -1.35 -8.73 -15.25
N ALA A 300 -1.93 -7.59 -15.59
CA ALA A 300 -1.56 -6.76 -16.72
C ALA A 300 -1.66 -5.27 -16.37
N LEU A 301 -0.85 -4.46 -17.05
CA LEU A 301 -0.85 -3.01 -16.93
C LEU A 301 -0.83 -2.39 -18.32
N ASP A 302 -1.81 -1.53 -18.57
CA ASP A 302 -1.93 -0.71 -19.77
C ASP A 302 -2.20 0.75 -19.35
N PRO A 303 -1.59 1.76 -20.00
CA PRO A 303 -1.87 3.16 -19.68
C PRO A 303 -3.34 3.56 -19.81
N ASN A 304 -4.09 2.95 -20.73
CA ASN A 304 -5.48 3.28 -21.02
C ASN A 304 -6.49 2.39 -20.28
N LEU A 305 -6.11 1.14 -19.97
CA LEU A 305 -6.99 0.19 -19.28
C LEU A 305 -6.73 0.14 -17.76
N GLY A 306 -5.59 0.66 -17.31
CA GLY A 306 -5.13 0.59 -15.93
C GLY A 306 -4.56 -0.79 -15.57
N TYR A 307 -4.29 -0.99 -14.27
CA TYR A 307 -3.92 -2.30 -13.74
C TYR A 307 -5.16 -3.20 -13.66
N HIS A 308 -5.04 -4.43 -14.16
CA HIS A 308 -6.13 -5.40 -14.24
C HIS A 308 -5.58 -6.82 -14.32
N TYR A 309 -6.48 -7.81 -14.35
CA TYR A 309 -6.16 -9.22 -14.57
C TYR A 309 -6.88 -9.69 -15.81
N GLY A 310 -6.24 -10.48 -16.68
CA GLY A 310 -6.93 -10.93 -17.89
C GLY A 310 -6.29 -12.07 -18.66
N ALA A 311 -7.06 -12.57 -19.60
CA ALA A 311 -6.76 -13.73 -20.42
C ALA A 311 -7.37 -13.62 -21.83
N GLY A 312 -6.84 -14.41 -22.77
CA GLY A 312 -7.48 -14.62 -24.06
C GLY A 312 -8.49 -15.76 -23.96
N VAL A 313 -9.73 -15.49 -24.35
CA VAL A 313 -10.86 -16.45 -24.38
C VAL A 313 -11.31 -16.70 -25.81
N ASP A 314 -12.00 -17.81 -26.08
CA ASP A 314 -12.42 -18.15 -27.45
C ASP A 314 -13.53 -17.23 -28.00
N GLY A 315 -14.23 -16.51 -27.12
CA GLY A 315 -15.18 -15.46 -27.48
C GLY A 315 -16.02 -15.03 -26.28
N LEU A 316 -16.64 -13.87 -26.40
CA LEU A 316 -17.58 -13.32 -25.41
C LEU A 316 -18.90 -13.03 -26.11
N GLN A 317 -20.01 -13.45 -25.51
CA GLN A 317 -21.36 -13.20 -26.00
C GLN A 317 -22.21 -12.58 -24.91
N SER A 318 -23.15 -11.73 -25.32
CA SER A 318 -24.08 -11.13 -24.36
C SER A 318 -24.93 -12.23 -23.74
N GLY A 319 -25.06 -12.22 -22.43
CA GLY A 319 -25.76 -13.26 -21.68
C GLY A 319 -24.86 -14.40 -21.18
N ASP A 320 -23.57 -14.45 -21.55
CA ASP A 320 -22.62 -15.38 -20.92
C ASP A 320 -22.56 -15.09 -19.40
N SER A 321 -22.54 -16.14 -18.57
CA SER A 321 -22.30 -16.01 -17.13
C SER A 321 -20.79 -16.05 -16.87
N LEU A 322 -20.26 -14.97 -16.32
CA LEU A 322 -18.89 -14.83 -15.89
C LEU A 322 -18.80 -14.94 -14.36
N THR A 323 -18.27 -16.06 -13.88
CA THR A 323 -17.86 -16.19 -12.48
C THR A 323 -16.40 -15.78 -12.33
N VAL A 324 -16.12 -14.84 -11.43
CA VAL A 324 -14.74 -14.50 -11.02
C VAL A 324 -14.53 -14.97 -9.60
N THR A 325 -13.48 -15.76 -9.39
CA THR A 325 -13.07 -16.27 -8.08
C THR A 325 -11.82 -15.53 -7.63
N VAL A 326 -11.80 -15.11 -6.36
CA VAL A 326 -10.62 -14.55 -5.71
C VAL A 326 -9.91 -15.69 -5.00
N ASP A 327 -8.86 -16.22 -5.61
CA ASP A 327 -8.07 -17.32 -5.07
C ASP A 327 -7.13 -16.85 -3.96
N ALA A 328 -6.67 -15.59 -4.04
CA ALA A 328 -5.95 -14.90 -2.96
C ALA A 328 -6.27 -13.39 -2.98
N PRO A 329 -6.49 -12.75 -1.81
CA PRO A 329 -6.76 -11.33 -1.73
C PRO A 329 -5.52 -10.51 -2.09
N PRO A 330 -5.64 -9.18 -2.28
CA PRO A 330 -4.52 -8.34 -2.68
C PRO A 330 -3.43 -8.33 -1.60
N GLN A 331 -2.28 -8.94 -1.90
CA GLN A 331 -1.11 -9.06 -1.01
C GLN A 331 -0.29 -7.75 -0.98
N VAL A 332 -0.95 -6.69 -0.55
CA VAL A 332 -0.39 -5.34 -0.38
C VAL A 332 -0.57 -4.92 1.07
N ALA A 333 0.38 -4.20 1.66
CA ALA A 333 0.23 -3.65 2.99
C ALA A 333 -0.90 -2.59 3.02
N ARG A 334 -1.47 -2.37 4.20
CA ARG A 334 -2.63 -1.51 4.43
C ARG A 334 -2.30 -0.46 5.45
N HIS A 335 -2.70 0.77 5.16
CA HIS A 335 -2.85 1.82 6.17
C HIS A 335 -4.25 1.75 6.79
N GLU A 336 -4.43 2.46 7.90
CA GLU A 336 -5.72 2.53 8.58
C GLU A 336 -6.84 2.97 7.62
N GLY A 337 -8.00 2.34 7.72
CA GLY A 337 -9.16 2.57 6.86
C GLY A 337 -9.26 1.60 5.69
N TYR A 338 -8.22 0.78 5.45
CA TYR A 338 -8.24 -0.31 4.48
C TYR A 338 -7.83 -1.66 5.07
N GLU A 339 -7.32 -1.71 6.29
CA GLU A 339 -6.71 -2.92 6.87
C GLU A 339 -7.68 -4.07 7.11
N THR A 340 -8.98 -3.79 7.20
CA THR A 340 -10.03 -4.81 7.32
C THR A 340 -10.74 -5.08 5.99
N ALA A 341 -10.46 -4.31 4.94
CA ALA A 341 -11.11 -4.42 3.63
C ALA A 341 -10.32 -5.33 2.69
N PHE A 342 -11.02 -5.89 1.69
CA PHE A 342 -10.43 -6.70 0.62
C PHE A 342 -9.70 -7.96 1.13
N ILE A 343 -10.12 -8.53 2.26
CA ILE A 343 -9.53 -9.76 2.84
C ILE A 343 -10.39 -10.97 2.50
N ARG A 344 -11.64 -10.96 2.98
CA ARG A 344 -12.63 -12.01 2.66
C ARG A 344 -13.40 -11.64 1.41
N MET A 345 -13.05 -12.26 0.31
CA MET A 345 -13.57 -11.93 -1.02
C MET A 345 -14.25 -13.16 -1.66
N PRO A 346 -15.55 -13.42 -1.40
CA PRO A 346 -16.24 -14.52 -2.05
C PRO A 346 -16.25 -14.36 -3.57
N LYS A 347 -16.36 -15.46 -4.31
CA LYS A 347 -16.55 -15.42 -5.76
C LYS A 347 -17.79 -14.60 -6.13
N MET A 348 -17.75 -13.97 -7.29
CA MET A 348 -18.83 -13.13 -7.81
C MET A 348 -19.26 -13.64 -9.17
N GLU A 349 -20.56 -13.60 -9.43
CA GLU A 349 -21.14 -13.93 -10.72
C GLU A 349 -21.63 -12.65 -11.39
N MET A 350 -21.35 -12.52 -12.67
CA MET A 350 -21.61 -11.35 -13.50
C MET A 350 -22.17 -11.82 -14.84
N THR A 351 -23.08 -11.04 -15.44
CA THR A 351 -23.58 -11.32 -16.79
C THR A 351 -22.91 -10.40 -17.80
N VAL A 352 -22.32 -10.99 -18.85
CA VAL A 352 -21.59 -10.28 -19.93
C VAL A 352 -22.51 -9.52 -20.86
#